data_AF-C2MDR0-F1
#
_entry.id   AF-C2MDR0-F1
#
_cell.length_a   1.000
_cell.length_b   1.000
_cell.length_c   1.000
_cell.angle_alpha   90.00
_cell.angle_beta   90.00
_cell.angle_gamma   90.00
#
_symmetry.space_group_name_H-M   'P 1'
#
loop_
_entity.id
_entity.type
_entity.pdbx_description
1 polymer ?
#
loop_
_entity_poly.entity_id
_entity_poly.type
_entity_poly.pdbx_seq_one_letter_code
_entity_poly.pdbx_strand_id
1 'polypeptide(L)'
;MKSFSHILLLLLASLSLVAQQQKYPLPEHPAKNVILLISDGTSLPAVSLARWYQRALNPQAQHLSLDPYLSGSVITYCSNAPIGDSAPTTSCYMTGVPSIDGFIATYPYSEPHNDLVPLDSSWAYRPVVTLMEAAKQTQGKRIGVVCTCEFPHATPADCTAHSSSRKLYKSIVPQMVDNGVDILLGGGTSLMTSELKKRLNRQGIALYLDDLAAMRTHRGGGMWALFDKMDMPYDLDRRSLGDTLRYPSLAEMTETAIRNLENPNGFVLMVEGSKVDWAAHANDPVAMATEFLAFDKAVAVALDYAQRDGNTIILVTADHGNSGMSIGRVDRGYARLTLDELIMPLTRFRYSSVELGRKTSQTALSHLADSLYLWTSIRPSEEELAEINAVEDYACSTLSAEQRKAKYAEYGWSQKYRLKEYFVDWMKRHLLIGFTTHGHTGEEVFLASYTPQRLTPIRGCVTNIDLHNYMRTQLGLKQTMLELSEEYYAPHDALFPQAQYEITGDQPEEKRIMIHYQGHQIELRAYQRRAWVDGVERELPTPVIYVSETNKFYLSRALAQQL
;
A
#
# COMPACT_ATOMS: atom_id res chain seq x y z
N MET A 1 35.17 29.06 -1.68
CA MET A 1 34.31 29.61 -0.60
C MET A 1 32.80 29.45 -0.84
N LYS A 2 32.27 29.46 -2.07
CA LYS A 2 30.83 29.25 -2.31
C LYS A 2 30.31 27.82 -2.04
N SER A 3 31.13 26.78 -2.27
CA SER A 3 30.78 25.37 -2.03
C SER A 3 30.71 24.99 -0.53
N PHE A 4 31.57 25.55 0.31
CA PHE A 4 31.54 25.30 1.77
C PHE A 4 30.27 25.85 2.44
N SER A 5 29.75 26.98 1.96
CA SER A 5 28.53 27.59 2.50
C SER A 5 27.28 26.75 2.23
N HIS A 6 27.22 26.05 1.09
CA HIS A 6 26.08 25.21 0.72
C HIS A 6 26.06 23.89 1.50
N ILE A 7 27.24 23.29 1.73
CA ILE A 7 27.38 22.07 2.54
C ILE A 7 27.01 22.35 4.00
N LEU A 8 27.42 23.49 4.56
CA LEU A 8 27.09 23.87 5.93
C LEU A 8 25.59 24.17 6.12
N LEU A 9 24.93 24.76 5.11
CA LEU A 9 23.49 25.04 5.11
C LEU A 9 22.64 23.76 5.02
N LEU A 10 23.04 22.77 4.20
CA LEU A 10 22.37 21.47 4.11
C LEU A 10 22.53 20.64 5.40
N LEU A 11 23.72 20.66 6.02
CA LEU A 11 23.97 20.05 7.33
C LEU A 11 23.14 20.70 8.45
N LEU A 12 22.98 22.03 8.44
CA LEU A 12 22.15 22.74 9.42
C LEU A 12 20.65 22.46 9.23
N ALA A 13 20.19 22.28 7.98
CA ALA A 13 18.81 21.93 7.67
C ALA A 13 18.48 20.47 8.07
N SER A 14 19.35 19.51 7.78
CA SER A 14 19.14 18.11 8.18
C SER A 14 19.21 17.90 9.71
N LEU A 15 20.07 18.66 10.41
CA LEU A 15 20.08 18.72 11.88
C LEU A 15 18.76 19.28 12.45
N SER A 16 18.10 20.21 11.76
CA SER A 16 16.85 20.82 12.23
C SER A 16 15.60 19.93 12.09
N LEU A 17 15.53 19.07 11.06
CA LEU A 17 14.45 18.08 10.92
C LEU A 17 14.54 16.97 11.98
N VAL A 18 15.75 16.47 12.28
CA VAL A 18 15.94 15.44 13.33
C VAL A 18 15.69 16.01 14.73
N ALA A 19 16.03 17.29 14.97
CA ALA A 19 15.82 17.96 16.25
C ALA A 19 14.35 18.32 16.56
N GLN A 20 13.42 18.12 15.62
CA GLN A 20 11.98 18.39 15.78
C GLN A 20 11.11 17.14 16.02
N GLN A 21 11.69 15.93 16.07
CA GLN A 21 10.90 14.72 16.30
C GLN A 21 10.17 14.77 17.64
N GLN A 22 8.86 14.51 17.60
CA GLN A 22 8.03 14.54 18.78
C GLN A 22 8.33 13.32 19.64
N LYS A 23 8.54 13.55 20.94
CA LYS A 23 8.74 12.45 21.89
C LYS A 23 7.40 11.84 22.28
N TYR A 24 7.26 10.54 22.06
CA TYR A 24 6.11 9.74 22.48
C TYR A 24 6.52 8.85 23.66
N PRO A 25 6.05 9.12 24.89
CA PRO A 25 6.41 8.30 26.04
C PRO A 25 5.75 6.91 25.96
N LEU A 26 6.44 5.91 26.51
CA LEU A 26 5.85 4.58 26.74
C LEU A 26 4.72 4.70 27.78
N PRO A 27 3.49 4.27 27.47
CA PRO A 27 2.40 4.30 28.42
C PRO A 27 2.56 3.19 29.47
N GLU A 28 2.05 3.43 30.69
CA GLU A 28 1.98 2.39 31.75
C GLU A 28 1.10 1.21 31.33
N HIS A 29 0.06 1.48 30.55
CA HIS A 29 -0.88 0.50 30.03
C HIS A 29 -1.00 0.61 28.51
N PRO A 30 -0.08 -0.02 27.74
CA PRO A 30 -0.09 0.00 26.28
C PRO A 30 -1.39 -0.50 25.65
N ALA A 31 -1.58 -0.16 24.37
CA ALA A 31 -2.62 -0.75 23.56
C ALA A 31 -2.34 -2.24 23.32
N LYS A 32 -3.39 -3.04 23.18
CA LYS A 32 -3.24 -4.43 22.75
C LYS A 32 -3.14 -4.52 21.23
N ASN A 33 -3.87 -3.67 20.52
CA ASN A 33 -3.93 -3.73 19.07
C ASN A 33 -3.62 -2.38 18.42
N VAL A 34 -3.05 -2.44 17.23
CA VAL A 34 -2.95 -1.30 16.31
C VAL A 34 -3.58 -1.71 14.99
N ILE A 35 -4.47 -0.85 14.47
CA ILE A 35 -4.94 -0.93 13.09
C ILE A 35 -4.50 0.34 12.38
N LEU A 36 -3.65 0.19 11.38
CA LEU A 36 -3.22 1.24 10.47
C LEU A 36 -4.02 1.12 9.17
N LEU A 37 -4.80 2.14 8.85
CA LEU A 37 -5.55 2.22 7.60
C LEU A 37 -4.88 3.25 6.68
N ILE A 38 -4.44 2.80 5.51
CA ILE A 38 -3.75 3.62 4.51
C ILE A 38 -4.63 3.74 3.28
N SER A 39 -4.97 4.97 2.89
CA SER A 39 -5.59 5.26 1.59
C SER A 39 -4.47 5.69 0.64
N ASP A 40 -3.97 4.77 -0.18
CA ASP A 40 -2.82 5.01 -1.09
C ASP A 40 -3.09 6.26 -1.97
N GLY A 41 -2.09 7.13 -2.15
CA GLY A 41 -2.11 8.26 -3.07
C GLY A 41 -3.22 9.29 -2.83
N THR A 42 -3.65 9.48 -1.58
CA THR A 42 -4.83 10.28 -1.27
C THR A 42 -4.53 11.67 -0.72
N SER A 43 -4.68 12.68 -1.58
CA SER A 43 -4.66 14.09 -1.20
C SER A 43 -5.96 14.54 -0.49
N LEU A 44 -5.90 15.57 0.36
CA LEU A 44 -7.08 16.16 1.03
C LEU A 44 -8.26 16.56 0.10
N PRO A 45 -8.02 17.06 -1.13
CA PRO A 45 -9.10 17.27 -2.09
C PRO A 45 -9.88 15.99 -2.45
N ALA A 46 -9.23 14.81 -2.48
CA ALA A 46 -9.89 13.53 -2.75
C ALA A 46 -10.83 13.13 -1.62
N VAL A 47 -10.41 13.33 -0.38
CA VAL A 47 -11.27 13.18 0.81
C VAL A 47 -12.49 14.10 0.72
N SER A 48 -12.27 15.36 0.32
CA SER A 48 -13.35 16.34 0.14
C SER A 48 -14.31 15.97 -0.99
N LEU A 49 -13.78 15.44 -2.10
CA LEU A 49 -14.58 14.98 -3.23
C LEU A 49 -15.47 13.80 -2.81
N ALA A 50 -14.92 12.82 -2.09
CA ALA A 50 -15.67 11.68 -1.57
C ALA A 50 -16.82 12.12 -0.65
N ARG A 51 -16.57 13.07 0.27
CA ARG A 51 -17.59 13.63 1.16
C ARG A 51 -18.72 14.31 0.38
N TRP A 52 -18.39 15.10 -0.65
CA TRP A 52 -19.41 15.73 -1.49
C TRP A 52 -20.17 14.72 -2.36
N TYR A 53 -19.48 13.73 -2.91
CA TYR A 53 -20.07 12.65 -3.69
C TYR A 53 -21.11 11.87 -2.87
N GLN A 54 -20.76 11.50 -1.63
CA GLN A 54 -21.67 10.88 -0.66
C GLN A 54 -22.91 11.74 -0.39
N ARG A 55 -22.73 13.04 -0.15
CA ARG A 55 -23.86 13.97 0.11
C ARG A 55 -24.78 14.12 -1.10
N ALA A 56 -24.23 14.09 -2.31
CA ALA A 56 -25.00 14.13 -3.54
C ALA A 56 -25.85 12.85 -3.74
N LEU A 57 -25.35 11.68 -3.30
CA LEU A 57 -26.10 10.43 -3.31
C LEU A 57 -27.15 10.36 -2.19
N ASN A 58 -26.81 10.85 -0.99
CA ASN A 58 -27.68 10.86 0.18
C ASN A 58 -27.49 12.16 0.98
N PRO A 59 -28.44 13.10 0.93
CA PRO A 59 -28.35 14.36 1.67
C PRO A 59 -28.26 14.22 3.18
N GLN A 60 -28.58 13.06 3.77
CA GLN A 60 -28.41 12.83 5.22
C GLN A 60 -26.97 12.39 5.59
N ALA A 61 -26.20 11.94 4.60
CA ALA A 61 -24.85 11.42 4.78
C ALA A 61 -23.84 12.58 4.81
N GLN A 62 -23.91 13.41 5.86
CA GLN A 62 -23.17 14.67 5.96
C GLN A 62 -21.68 14.50 6.29
N HIS A 63 -21.31 13.39 6.92
CA HIS A 63 -19.95 13.14 7.39
C HIS A 63 -19.40 11.82 6.88
N LEU A 64 -18.10 11.80 6.61
CA LEU A 64 -17.34 10.56 6.50
C LEU A 64 -17.16 9.95 7.89
N SER A 65 -16.95 8.64 7.95
CA SER A 65 -16.74 7.89 9.19
C SER A 65 -15.49 8.35 9.93
N LEU A 66 -14.45 8.78 9.19
CA LEU A 66 -13.22 9.32 9.74
C LEU A 66 -13.34 10.77 10.26
N ASP A 67 -14.36 11.54 9.86
CA ASP A 67 -14.45 12.99 10.15
C ASP A 67 -14.34 13.33 11.65
N PRO A 68 -15.02 12.62 12.59
CA PRO A 68 -14.91 12.90 14.02
C PRO A 68 -13.52 12.64 14.62
N TYR A 69 -12.67 11.91 13.89
CA TYR A 69 -11.35 11.47 14.35
C TYR A 69 -10.21 12.21 13.65
N LEU A 70 -10.49 13.13 12.72
CA LEU A 70 -9.50 13.99 12.11
C LEU A 70 -8.71 14.73 13.21
N SER A 71 -7.41 14.50 13.24
CA SER A 71 -6.53 14.92 14.32
C SER A 71 -5.33 15.74 13.85
N GLY A 72 -5.08 15.79 12.53
CA GLY A 72 -4.02 16.62 11.96
C GLY A 72 -3.62 16.20 10.55
N SER A 73 -2.32 16.25 10.28
CA SER A 73 -1.72 15.90 8.99
C SER A 73 -0.39 15.18 9.16
N VAL A 74 0.02 14.42 8.15
CA VAL A 74 1.32 13.73 8.09
C VAL A 74 2.17 14.32 6.96
N ILE A 75 3.39 14.72 7.27
CA ILE A 75 4.43 15.06 6.29
C ILE A 75 5.09 13.74 5.86
N THR A 76 4.85 13.34 4.62
CA THR A 76 5.36 12.10 4.02
C THR A 76 6.53 12.42 3.08
N TYR A 77 7.69 11.82 3.32
CA TYR A 77 8.90 12.07 2.53
C TYR A 77 9.85 10.85 2.55
N CYS A 78 10.73 10.80 1.55
CA CYS A 78 11.79 9.80 1.42
C CYS A 78 13.07 10.25 2.12
N SER A 79 14.04 9.37 2.23
CA SER A 79 15.38 9.71 2.73
C SER A 79 16.07 10.78 1.89
N ASN A 80 15.76 10.89 0.60
CA ASN A 80 16.44 11.75 -0.38
C ASN A 80 15.49 12.57 -1.28
N ALA A 81 14.18 12.59 -1.00
CA ALA A 81 13.20 13.30 -1.84
C ALA A 81 11.98 13.76 -1.03
N PRO A 82 11.46 14.98 -1.29
CA PRO A 82 10.30 15.52 -0.57
C PRO A 82 8.96 14.97 -1.09
N ILE A 83 8.94 14.33 -2.26
CA ILE A 83 7.76 13.65 -2.81
C ILE A 83 7.97 12.16 -2.61
N GLY A 84 7.14 11.55 -1.77
CA GLY A 84 7.16 10.12 -1.52
C GLY A 84 6.51 9.28 -2.63
N ASP A 85 6.91 8.02 -2.74
CA ASP A 85 6.08 6.93 -3.28
C ASP A 85 5.67 5.97 -2.16
N SER A 86 4.75 5.04 -2.46
CA SER A 86 4.18 4.14 -1.46
C SER A 86 5.22 3.32 -0.69
N ALA A 87 6.30 2.91 -1.37
CA ALA A 87 7.34 2.04 -0.79
C ALA A 87 8.11 2.72 0.37
N PRO A 88 8.82 3.85 0.16
CA PRO A 88 9.59 4.50 1.20
C PRO A 88 8.76 5.12 2.32
N THR A 89 7.55 5.59 2.04
CA THR A 89 6.70 6.21 3.07
C THR A 89 6.06 5.16 3.96
N THR A 90 5.56 4.05 3.40
CA THR A 90 5.06 2.92 4.20
C THR A 90 6.19 2.17 4.90
N SER A 91 7.33 1.98 4.24
CA SER A 91 8.58 1.54 4.90
C SER A 91 8.86 2.37 6.14
N CYS A 92 8.74 3.70 6.07
CA CYS A 92 8.96 4.56 7.23
C CYS A 92 7.91 4.34 8.33
N TYR A 93 6.63 4.21 7.99
CA TYR A 93 5.59 3.85 8.95
C TYR A 93 5.89 2.54 9.68
N MET A 94 6.50 1.57 8.99
CA MET A 94 6.83 0.25 9.54
C MET A 94 8.17 0.21 10.27
N THR A 95 9.17 0.97 9.84
CA THR A 95 10.56 0.85 10.32
C THR A 95 11.05 2.04 11.14
N GLY A 96 10.37 3.19 11.04
CA GLY A 96 10.82 4.46 11.64
C GLY A 96 11.99 5.11 10.89
N VAL A 97 12.41 4.55 9.76
CA VAL A 97 13.50 5.05 8.92
C VAL A 97 12.90 5.52 7.59
N PRO A 98 13.02 6.80 7.21
CA PRO A 98 12.70 7.23 5.86
C PRO A 98 13.54 6.43 4.86
N SER A 99 12.90 5.76 3.92
CA SER A 99 13.60 4.94 2.91
C SER A 99 13.68 5.68 1.57
N ILE A 100 14.20 5.01 0.54
CA ILE A 100 14.39 5.55 -0.82
C ILE A 100 13.41 4.91 -1.80
N ASP A 101 13.14 5.57 -2.92
CA ASP A 101 12.19 5.11 -3.94
C ASP A 101 12.32 3.62 -4.26
N GLY A 102 11.19 2.92 -4.17
CA GLY A 102 11.08 1.50 -4.46
C GLY A 102 11.68 0.55 -3.43
N PHE A 103 12.33 0.98 -2.35
CA PHE A 103 12.84 0.06 -1.33
C PHE A 103 11.69 -0.43 -0.44
N ILE A 104 11.68 -1.73 -0.17
CA ILE A 104 10.72 -2.41 0.71
C ILE A 104 11.40 -2.71 2.04
N ALA A 105 10.96 -2.07 3.13
CA ALA A 105 11.45 -2.16 4.51
C ALA A 105 12.97 -2.44 4.64
N THR A 106 13.78 -1.73 3.85
CA THR A 106 15.21 -1.91 3.72
C THR A 106 15.89 -0.58 3.94
N TYR A 107 17.00 -0.59 4.67
CA TYR A 107 17.73 0.62 5.02
C TYR A 107 18.31 1.27 3.74
N PRO A 108 18.06 2.56 3.50
CA PRO A 108 18.49 3.23 2.29
C PRO A 108 20.01 3.39 2.25
N TYR A 109 20.58 3.48 1.05
CA TYR A 109 21.94 3.97 0.89
C TYR A 109 21.97 5.50 1.01
N SER A 110 23.12 6.07 1.37
CA SER A 110 23.30 7.52 1.50
C SER A 110 23.63 8.17 0.16
N GLU A 111 22.96 9.27 -0.15
CA GLU A 111 23.29 10.22 -1.21
C GLU A 111 23.59 11.58 -0.56
N PRO A 112 24.82 11.85 -0.05
CA PRO A 112 25.08 12.99 0.85
C PRO A 112 24.71 14.39 0.31
N HIS A 113 24.53 14.52 -1.00
CA HIS A 113 24.12 15.77 -1.65
C HIS A 113 22.60 15.94 -1.76
N ASN A 114 21.82 14.90 -1.44
CA ASN A 114 20.37 14.81 -1.63
C ASN A 114 19.64 14.28 -0.37
N ASP A 115 20.36 13.65 0.57
CA ASP A 115 19.81 13.15 1.82
C ASP A 115 19.10 14.26 2.62
N LEU A 116 17.81 14.04 2.89
CA LEU A 116 16.95 14.86 3.74
C LEU A 116 17.09 14.48 5.23
N VAL A 117 17.59 13.28 5.51
CA VAL A 117 17.85 12.78 6.86
C VAL A 117 19.25 12.17 6.94
N PRO A 118 19.92 12.24 8.10
CA PRO A 118 21.21 11.58 8.27
C PRO A 118 21.05 10.06 8.18
N LEU A 119 21.91 9.44 7.37
CA LEU A 119 21.96 7.99 7.16
C LEU A 119 23.32 7.43 7.58
N ASP A 120 23.30 6.21 8.12
CA ASP A 120 24.50 5.42 8.40
C ASP A 120 24.79 4.50 7.21
N SER A 121 25.80 4.84 6.42
CA SER A 121 26.17 4.05 5.23
C SER A 121 26.58 2.62 5.54
N SER A 122 26.93 2.27 6.79
CA SER A 122 27.22 0.88 7.18
C SER A 122 25.98 -0.02 7.18
N TRP A 123 24.78 0.57 7.22
CA TRP A 123 23.51 -0.12 7.17
C TRP A 123 22.93 -0.26 5.77
N ALA A 124 23.51 0.38 4.75
CA ALA A 124 22.95 0.39 3.39
C ALA A 124 22.52 -1.01 2.91
N TYR A 125 21.30 -1.10 2.38
CA TYR A 125 20.66 -2.32 1.86
C TYR A 125 20.33 -3.39 2.91
N ARG A 126 20.53 -3.13 4.20
CA ARG A 126 20.16 -4.07 5.25
C ARG A 126 18.63 -4.12 5.43
N PRO A 127 18.01 -5.30 5.54
CA PRO A 127 16.60 -5.41 5.96
C PRO A 127 16.41 -4.81 7.36
N VAL A 128 15.36 -4.01 7.53
CA VAL A 128 15.00 -3.38 8.80
C VAL A 128 13.73 -4.03 9.32
N VAL A 129 13.77 -4.54 10.54
CA VAL A 129 12.63 -5.16 11.23
C VAL A 129 11.43 -4.23 11.16
N THR A 130 10.29 -4.75 10.70
CA THR A 130 9.05 -3.98 10.63
C THR A 130 8.36 -3.98 12.00
N LEU A 131 7.48 -3.00 12.22
CA LEU A 131 6.63 -2.95 13.42
C LEU A 131 5.83 -4.24 13.60
N MET A 132 5.36 -4.86 12.51
CA MET A 132 4.62 -6.11 12.55
C MET A 132 5.51 -7.28 12.97
N GLU A 133 6.72 -7.39 12.40
CA GLU A 133 7.69 -8.38 12.82
C GLU A 133 8.05 -8.20 14.30
N ALA A 134 8.37 -6.98 14.73
CA ALA A 134 8.67 -6.67 16.12
C ALA A 134 7.53 -7.08 17.07
N ALA A 135 6.28 -6.70 16.74
CA ALA A 135 5.09 -7.07 17.49
C ALA A 135 4.91 -8.59 17.59
N LYS A 136 5.14 -9.33 16.50
CA LYS A 136 5.03 -10.79 16.47
C LYS A 136 6.13 -11.44 17.29
N GLN A 137 7.38 -11.10 17.04
CA GLN A 137 8.54 -11.78 17.62
C GLN A 137 8.74 -11.47 19.11
N THR A 138 8.49 -10.22 19.52
CA THR A 138 8.81 -9.79 20.89
C THR A 138 7.60 -9.81 21.83
N GLN A 139 6.37 -9.77 21.29
CA GLN A 139 5.15 -9.68 22.08
C GLN A 139 4.15 -10.82 21.77
N GLY A 140 4.47 -11.72 20.83
CA GLY A 140 3.59 -12.83 20.45
C GLY A 140 2.27 -12.39 19.82
N LYS A 141 2.23 -11.18 19.26
CA LYS A 141 1.03 -10.64 18.58
C LYS A 141 0.81 -11.34 17.25
N ARG A 142 -0.44 -11.38 16.81
CA ARG A 142 -0.78 -11.80 15.43
C ARG A 142 -0.69 -10.61 14.49
N ILE A 143 -0.40 -10.87 13.23
CA ILE A 143 -0.25 -9.81 12.22
C ILE A 143 -1.12 -10.08 11.00
N GLY A 144 -1.71 -9.03 10.44
CA GLY A 144 -2.51 -9.15 9.23
C GLY A 144 -2.38 -7.99 8.28
N VAL A 145 -2.66 -8.30 7.02
CA VAL A 145 -2.59 -7.40 5.87
C VAL A 145 -3.88 -7.54 5.07
N VAL A 146 -4.53 -6.42 4.79
CA VAL A 146 -5.70 -6.34 3.92
C VAL A 146 -5.44 -5.29 2.86
N CYS A 147 -5.61 -5.61 1.58
CA CYS A 147 -5.41 -4.68 0.47
C CYS A 147 -6.38 -4.96 -0.69
N THR A 148 -6.48 -4.02 -1.63
CA THR A 148 -7.28 -4.19 -2.86
C THR A 148 -6.43 -4.43 -4.12
N CYS A 149 -5.14 -4.13 -4.06
CA CYS A 149 -4.14 -4.52 -5.06
C CYS A 149 -3.67 -5.98 -4.87
N GLU A 150 -2.71 -6.41 -5.68
CA GLU A 150 -1.97 -7.64 -5.42
C GLU A 150 -1.18 -7.56 -4.11
N PHE A 151 -1.15 -8.66 -3.35
CA PHE A 151 -0.56 -8.65 -2.02
C PHE A 151 0.95 -8.30 -1.92
N PRO A 152 1.84 -8.50 -2.92
CA PRO A 152 3.22 -8.05 -2.83
C PRO A 152 3.44 -6.61 -3.33
N HIS A 153 2.37 -5.84 -3.58
CA HIS A 153 2.50 -4.41 -3.85
C HIS A 153 3.22 -3.69 -2.69
N ALA A 154 3.70 -2.46 -2.91
CA ALA A 154 4.63 -1.81 -1.98
C ALA A 154 4.12 -1.74 -0.53
N THR A 155 2.98 -1.12 -0.29
CA THR A 155 2.38 -0.93 1.04
C THR A 155 2.22 -2.25 1.83
N PRO A 156 1.59 -3.32 1.28
CA PRO A 156 1.54 -4.61 1.97
C PRO A 156 2.91 -5.30 2.10
N ALA A 157 3.80 -5.15 1.13
CA ALA A 157 5.15 -5.71 1.20
C ALA A 157 6.00 -5.06 2.30
N ASP A 158 5.94 -3.74 2.48
CA ASP A 158 6.65 -2.99 3.53
C ASP A 158 6.31 -3.44 4.93
N CYS A 159 5.14 -4.05 5.10
CA CYS A 159 4.72 -4.58 6.39
C CYS A 159 5.45 -5.89 6.74
N THR A 160 5.87 -6.69 5.75
CA THR A 160 6.17 -8.12 5.94
C THR A 160 7.26 -8.71 5.04
N ALA A 161 7.99 -7.90 4.28
CA ALA A 161 9.10 -8.32 3.43
C ALA A 161 10.18 -7.24 3.36
N HIS A 162 11.32 -7.59 2.76
CA HIS A 162 12.46 -6.71 2.56
C HIS A 162 13.04 -6.86 1.16
N SER A 163 13.25 -5.74 0.47
CA SER A 163 13.87 -5.73 -0.84
C SER A 163 14.42 -4.34 -1.17
N SER A 164 15.50 -4.29 -1.94
CA SER A 164 15.98 -3.06 -2.60
C SER A 164 15.09 -2.61 -3.77
N SER A 165 14.07 -3.39 -4.14
CA SER A 165 13.14 -2.99 -5.18
C SER A 165 11.76 -3.64 -5.05
N ARG A 166 10.71 -2.82 -5.04
CA ARG A 166 9.30 -3.21 -5.08
C ARG A 166 8.94 -4.07 -6.30
N LYS A 167 9.79 -4.09 -7.32
CA LYS A 167 9.59 -4.89 -8.55
C LYS A 167 9.99 -6.35 -8.39
N LEU A 168 10.73 -6.71 -7.34
CA LEU A 168 11.27 -8.05 -7.15
C LEU A 168 10.26 -8.99 -6.45
N TYR A 169 9.08 -9.19 -7.07
CA TYR A 169 8.02 -10.06 -6.52
C TYR A 169 8.50 -11.49 -6.24
N LYS A 170 9.46 -12.00 -7.03
CA LYS A 170 10.06 -13.32 -6.78
C LYS A 170 10.83 -13.40 -5.46
N SER A 171 11.36 -12.28 -4.96
CA SER A 171 11.97 -12.19 -3.64
C SER A 171 10.95 -11.83 -2.56
N ILE A 172 10.00 -10.95 -2.84
CA ILE A 172 9.02 -10.43 -1.87
C ILE A 172 8.00 -11.51 -1.47
N VAL A 173 7.39 -12.19 -2.45
CA VAL A 173 6.31 -13.15 -2.20
C VAL A 173 6.75 -14.29 -1.27
N PRO A 174 7.91 -14.96 -1.48
CA PRO A 174 8.37 -15.99 -0.56
C PRO A 174 8.63 -15.47 0.86
N GLN A 175 9.10 -14.23 1.01
CA GLN A 175 9.28 -13.62 2.33
C GLN A 175 7.95 -13.46 3.04
N MET A 176 6.95 -12.84 2.38
CA MET A 176 5.62 -12.67 2.98
C MET A 176 5.00 -14.00 3.41
N VAL A 177 5.18 -15.07 2.61
CA VAL A 177 4.72 -16.42 2.96
C VAL A 177 5.39 -16.93 4.23
N ASP A 178 6.70 -16.76 4.39
CA ASP A 178 7.44 -17.30 5.54
C ASP A 178 7.60 -16.33 6.72
N ASN A 179 7.20 -15.06 6.58
CA ASN A 179 7.26 -14.08 7.67
C ASN A 179 6.10 -14.22 8.68
N GLY A 180 5.31 -15.29 8.55
CA GLY A 180 4.26 -15.65 9.50
C GLY A 180 3.09 -14.67 9.50
N VAL A 181 2.69 -14.17 8.34
CA VAL A 181 1.48 -13.34 8.20
C VAL A 181 0.26 -14.19 8.48
N ASP A 182 -0.40 -13.93 9.61
CA ASP A 182 -1.53 -14.74 10.08
C ASP A 182 -2.74 -14.59 9.16
N ILE A 183 -3.05 -13.36 8.75
CA ILE A 183 -4.17 -13.06 7.87
C ILE A 183 -3.72 -12.19 6.70
N LEU A 184 -3.97 -12.64 5.47
CA LEU A 184 -3.73 -11.87 4.26
C LEU A 184 -4.95 -11.90 3.35
N LEU A 185 -5.59 -10.77 3.12
CA LEU A 185 -6.77 -10.65 2.26
C LEU A 185 -6.53 -9.60 1.17
N GLY A 186 -6.58 -9.99 -0.09
CA GLY A 186 -6.35 -9.07 -1.19
C GLY A 186 -6.32 -9.75 -2.55
N GLY A 187 -5.59 -9.18 -3.50
CA GLY A 187 -5.42 -9.78 -4.82
C GLY A 187 -4.17 -10.65 -4.97
N GLY A 188 -4.04 -11.39 -6.07
CA GLY A 188 -2.76 -11.98 -6.47
C GLY A 188 -2.73 -13.50 -6.58
N THR A 189 -3.82 -14.16 -6.99
CA THR A 189 -3.90 -15.65 -7.05
C THR A 189 -2.82 -16.26 -7.94
N SER A 190 -2.39 -15.55 -8.99
CA SER A 190 -1.39 -16.03 -9.96
C SER A 190 0.03 -16.07 -9.40
N LEU A 191 0.29 -15.40 -8.27
CA LEU A 191 1.60 -15.32 -7.63
C LEU A 191 1.88 -16.53 -6.72
N MET A 192 0.86 -17.32 -6.39
CA MET A 192 0.99 -18.50 -5.53
C MET A 192 1.44 -19.74 -6.31
N THR A 193 2.75 -19.99 -6.32
CA THR A 193 3.31 -21.22 -6.88
C THR A 193 2.99 -22.45 -6.04
N SER A 194 3.10 -23.65 -6.62
CA SER A 194 2.90 -24.93 -5.91
C SER A 194 3.81 -25.10 -4.70
N GLU A 195 5.01 -24.53 -4.73
CA GLU A 195 5.95 -24.56 -3.59
C GLU A 195 5.46 -23.66 -2.46
N LEU A 196 5.08 -22.42 -2.76
CA LEU A 196 4.59 -21.45 -1.78
C LEU A 196 3.31 -21.95 -1.09
N LYS A 197 2.40 -22.58 -1.86
CA LYS A 197 1.21 -23.23 -1.31
C LYS A 197 1.57 -24.30 -0.26
N LYS A 198 2.61 -25.10 -0.53
CA LYS A 198 3.08 -26.13 0.42
C LYS A 198 3.70 -25.50 1.67
N ARG A 199 4.46 -24.41 1.53
CA ARG A 199 5.06 -23.68 2.65
C ARG A 199 4.00 -23.09 3.57
N LEU A 200 3.00 -22.42 2.99
CA LEU A 200 1.88 -21.85 3.73
C LEU A 200 1.06 -22.93 4.46
N ASN A 201 0.78 -24.05 3.79
CA ASN A 201 0.08 -25.19 4.42
C ASN A 201 0.88 -25.81 5.58
N ARG A 202 2.22 -25.89 5.49
CA ARG A 202 3.07 -26.36 6.60
C ARG A 202 2.98 -25.47 7.83
N GLN A 203 2.69 -24.18 7.64
CA GLN A 203 2.47 -23.24 8.74
C GLN A 203 1.05 -23.32 9.32
N GLY A 204 0.18 -24.18 8.78
CA GLY A 204 -1.21 -24.30 9.20
C GLY A 204 -2.09 -23.11 8.78
N ILE A 205 -1.65 -22.33 7.79
CA ILE A 205 -2.41 -21.20 7.24
C ILE A 205 -3.26 -21.71 6.08
N ALA A 206 -4.57 -21.50 6.16
CA ALA A 206 -5.51 -21.85 5.09
C ALA A 206 -5.29 -20.94 3.87
N LEU A 207 -5.44 -21.48 2.66
CA LEU A 207 -5.37 -20.70 1.42
C LEU A 207 -6.66 -20.84 0.61
N TYR A 208 -7.29 -19.71 0.31
CA TYR A 208 -8.46 -19.62 -0.54
C TYR A 208 -8.12 -18.75 -1.76
N LEU A 209 -8.37 -19.28 -2.97
CA LEU A 209 -8.12 -18.58 -4.23
C LEU A 209 -9.44 -18.44 -4.96
N ASP A 210 -9.91 -17.20 -5.14
CA ASP A 210 -11.23 -16.88 -5.72
C ASP A 210 -12.40 -17.59 -5.01
N ASP A 211 -12.27 -17.89 -3.71
CA ASP A 211 -13.29 -18.58 -2.90
C ASP A 211 -13.80 -17.69 -1.76
N LEU A 212 -14.73 -16.81 -2.12
CA LEU A 212 -15.36 -15.88 -1.18
C LEU A 212 -16.19 -16.59 -0.09
N ALA A 213 -16.81 -17.73 -0.42
CA ALA A 213 -17.61 -18.48 0.54
C ALA A 213 -16.74 -19.10 1.63
N ALA A 214 -15.58 -19.66 1.27
CA ALA A 214 -14.62 -20.17 2.23
C ALA A 214 -14.06 -19.07 3.13
N MET A 215 -13.72 -17.89 2.58
CA MET A 215 -13.30 -16.74 3.38
C MET A 215 -14.37 -16.34 4.41
N ARG A 216 -15.64 -16.22 4.00
CA ARG A 216 -16.78 -15.87 4.86
C ARG A 216 -17.01 -16.89 5.98
N THR A 217 -16.85 -18.16 5.69
CA THR A 217 -17.11 -19.26 6.63
C THR A 217 -15.90 -19.63 7.49
N HIS A 218 -14.70 -19.14 7.16
CA HIS A 218 -13.49 -19.38 7.95
C HIS A 218 -13.62 -18.90 9.40
N ARG A 219 -13.16 -19.73 10.33
CA ARG A 219 -13.19 -19.48 11.78
C ARG A 219 -11.89 -19.99 12.42
N GLY A 220 -11.10 -19.07 12.96
CA GLY A 220 -9.93 -19.38 13.77
C GLY A 220 -8.72 -19.88 12.96
N GLY A 221 -7.52 -19.67 13.51
CA GLY A 221 -6.27 -19.96 12.79
C GLY A 221 -5.90 -18.87 11.78
N GLY A 222 -4.89 -19.15 10.96
CA GLY A 222 -4.42 -18.24 9.91
C GLY A 222 -5.11 -18.51 8.56
N MET A 223 -5.26 -17.45 7.76
CA MET A 223 -5.92 -17.51 6.45
C MET A 223 -5.32 -16.50 5.47
N TRP A 224 -5.01 -16.97 4.27
CA TRP A 224 -4.79 -16.15 3.09
C TRP A 224 -5.98 -16.35 2.14
N ALA A 225 -6.70 -15.28 1.81
CA ALA A 225 -7.77 -15.29 0.82
C ALA A 225 -7.44 -14.29 -0.28
N LEU A 226 -7.17 -14.80 -1.49
CA LEU A 226 -6.74 -14.02 -2.63
C LEU A 226 -7.81 -14.01 -3.73
N PHE A 227 -8.04 -12.85 -4.34
CA PHE A 227 -9.07 -12.64 -5.36
C PHE A 227 -8.48 -12.01 -6.62
N ASP A 228 -8.84 -12.55 -7.78
CA ASP A 228 -8.22 -12.20 -9.07
C ASP A 228 -6.73 -12.54 -9.20
N LYS A 229 -6.25 -12.56 -10.44
CA LYS A 229 -4.87 -12.94 -10.77
C LYS A 229 -3.85 -11.97 -10.20
N MET A 230 -4.17 -10.68 -10.21
CA MET A 230 -3.34 -9.57 -9.73
C MET A 230 -4.18 -8.71 -8.77
N ASP A 231 -4.57 -7.50 -9.13
CA ASP A 231 -5.43 -6.64 -8.31
C ASP A 231 -6.92 -6.99 -8.44
N MET A 232 -7.70 -6.58 -7.44
CA MET A 232 -9.16 -6.64 -7.50
C MET A 232 -9.72 -5.46 -8.32
N PRO A 233 -10.87 -5.60 -9.00
CA PRO A 233 -11.50 -4.48 -9.69
C PRO A 233 -11.89 -3.33 -8.74
N TYR A 234 -12.02 -2.11 -9.27
CA TYR A 234 -12.53 -0.95 -8.49
C TYR A 234 -13.89 -1.27 -7.84
N ASP A 235 -14.15 -0.75 -6.65
CA ASP A 235 -15.40 -0.91 -5.90
C ASP A 235 -16.64 -0.53 -6.69
N LEU A 236 -16.58 0.58 -7.44
CA LEU A 236 -17.67 0.99 -8.31
C LEU A 236 -18.00 -0.10 -9.35
N ASP A 237 -16.97 -0.66 -9.99
CA ASP A 237 -17.14 -1.65 -11.04
C ASP A 237 -17.66 -2.98 -10.47
N ARG A 238 -17.14 -3.41 -9.31
CA ARG A 238 -17.63 -4.61 -8.60
C ARG A 238 -19.12 -4.51 -8.29
N ARG A 239 -19.57 -3.35 -7.79
CA ARG A 239 -20.99 -3.10 -7.47
C ARG A 239 -21.86 -3.08 -8.72
N SER A 240 -21.43 -2.38 -9.76
CA SER A 240 -22.22 -2.20 -10.99
C SER A 240 -22.31 -3.46 -11.86
N LEU A 241 -21.39 -4.41 -11.67
CA LEU A 241 -21.43 -5.73 -12.31
C LEU A 241 -22.24 -6.77 -11.53
N GLY A 242 -22.71 -6.44 -10.31
CA GLY A 242 -23.37 -7.41 -9.42
C GLY A 242 -22.42 -8.48 -8.88
N ASP A 243 -21.11 -8.30 -9.02
CA ASP A 243 -20.07 -9.31 -8.73
C ASP A 243 -19.69 -9.38 -7.23
N THR A 244 -20.63 -8.95 -6.37
CA THR A 244 -20.56 -9.06 -4.90
C THR A 244 -20.51 -10.51 -4.39
N LEU A 245 -20.72 -11.46 -5.30
CA LEU A 245 -20.58 -12.89 -5.05
C LEU A 245 -19.17 -13.42 -5.31
N ARG A 246 -18.32 -12.68 -6.04
CA ARG A 246 -16.94 -13.08 -6.36
C ARG A 246 -15.89 -12.32 -5.57
N TYR A 247 -16.11 -11.03 -5.33
CA TYR A 247 -15.14 -10.18 -4.65
C TYR A 247 -15.70 -9.66 -3.32
N PRO A 248 -14.95 -9.76 -2.21
CA PRO A 248 -15.33 -9.09 -0.97
C PRO A 248 -15.17 -7.58 -1.09
N SER A 249 -15.86 -6.82 -0.24
CA SER A 249 -15.55 -5.40 -0.05
C SER A 249 -14.34 -5.22 0.88
N LEU A 250 -13.65 -4.08 0.81
CA LEU A 250 -12.56 -3.75 1.74
C LEU A 250 -13.04 -3.77 3.21
N ALA A 251 -14.26 -3.29 3.46
CA ALA A 251 -14.90 -3.36 4.78
C ALA A 251 -15.13 -4.81 5.24
N GLU A 252 -15.62 -5.69 4.36
CA GLU A 252 -15.82 -7.11 4.66
C GLU A 252 -14.50 -7.84 4.93
N MET A 253 -13.45 -7.55 4.16
CA MET A 253 -12.11 -8.07 4.41
C MET A 253 -11.58 -7.56 5.76
N THR A 254 -11.77 -6.29 6.06
CA THR A 254 -11.35 -5.69 7.34
C THR A 254 -12.04 -6.37 8.53
N GLU A 255 -13.36 -6.53 8.47
CA GLU A 255 -14.13 -7.24 9.52
C GLU A 255 -13.64 -8.68 9.68
N THR A 256 -13.44 -9.38 8.55
CA THR A 256 -12.97 -10.77 8.54
C THR A 256 -11.56 -10.89 9.13
N ALA A 257 -10.66 -9.94 8.83
CA ALA A 257 -9.32 -9.93 9.37
C ALA A 257 -9.32 -9.69 10.87
N ILE A 258 -10.00 -8.64 11.35
CA ILE A 258 -10.12 -8.33 12.78
C ILE A 258 -10.63 -9.55 13.55
N ARG A 259 -11.76 -10.13 13.11
CA ARG A 259 -12.39 -11.30 13.74
C ARG A 259 -11.46 -12.51 13.84
N ASN A 260 -10.56 -12.70 12.88
CA ASN A 260 -9.64 -13.85 12.87
C ASN A 260 -8.26 -13.51 13.40
N LEU A 261 -7.92 -12.26 13.72
CA LEU A 261 -6.66 -11.85 14.36
C LEU A 261 -6.76 -11.77 15.88
N GLU A 262 -7.96 -11.59 16.43
CA GLU A 262 -8.21 -11.55 17.87
C GLU A 262 -7.52 -12.72 18.60
N ASN A 263 -6.70 -12.37 19.60
CA ASN A 263 -5.99 -13.32 20.44
C ASN A 263 -5.56 -12.63 21.76
N PRO A 264 -5.15 -13.39 22.80
CA PRO A 264 -4.80 -12.81 24.10
C PRO A 264 -3.69 -11.76 24.09
N ASN A 265 -2.71 -11.89 23.18
CA ASN A 265 -1.58 -10.98 23.05
C ASN A 265 -1.92 -9.73 22.20
N GLY A 266 -3.03 -9.76 21.47
CA GLY A 266 -3.46 -8.71 20.54
C GLY A 266 -2.82 -8.81 19.16
N PHE A 267 -3.05 -7.82 18.30
CA PHE A 267 -2.62 -7.88 16.90
C PHE A 267 -2.18 -6.54 16.32
N VAL A 268 -1.46 -6.59 15.20
CA VAL A 268 -1.21 -5.44 14.33
C VAL A 268 -1.82 -5.73 12.96
N LEU A 269 -2.65 -4.82 12.46
CA LEU A 269 -3.34 -4.95 11.19
C LEU A 269 -3.05 -3.73 10.32
N MET A 270 -2.65 -3.94 9.07
CA MET A 270 -2.65 -2.90 8.05
C MET A 270 -3.79 -3.16 7.06
N VAL A 271 -4.57 -2.10 6.78
CA VAL A 271 -5.67 -2.11 5.79
C VAL A 271 -5.41 -1.04 4.76
N GLU A 272 -5.36 -1.42 3.49
CA GLU A 272 -5.05 -0.51 2.38
C GLU A 272 -6.24 -0.35 1.43
N GLY A 273 -6.66 0.91 1.24
CA GLY A 273 -7.46 1.34 0.09
C GLY A 273 -6.57 1.61 -1.11
N SER A 274 -6.00 0.56 -1.69
CA SER A 274 -4.88 0.64 -2.66
C SER A 274 -5.22 1.41 -3.95
N LYS A 275 -6.48 1.39 -4.38
CA LYS A 275 -6.86 1.85 -5.72
C LYS A 275 -7.29 3.32 -5.79
N VAL A 276 -7.28 4.06 -4.68
CA VAL A 276 -7.46 5.52 -4.72
C VAL A 276 -6.29 6.16 -5.50
N ASP A 277 -5.06 5.70 -5.24
CA ASP A 277 -3.85 6.06 -5.97
C ASP A 277 -3.95 5.76 -7.47
N TRP A 278 -4.38 4.55 -7.84
CA TRP A 278 -4.47 4.15 -9.24
C TRP A 278 -5.51 4.97 -10.01
N ALA A 279 -6.63 5.30 -9.36
CA ALA A 279 -7.63 6.21 -9.89
C ALA A 279 -7.07 7.64 -10.01
N ALA A 280 -6.26 8.09 -9.05
CA ALA A 280 -5.58 9.37 -9.08
C ALA A 280 -4.58 9.43 -10.24
N HIS A 281 -3.68 8.46 -10.39
CA HIS A 281 -2.77 8.35 -11.54
C HIS A 281 -3.53 8.37 -12.88
N ALA A 282 -4.70 7.73 -12.95
CA ALA A 282 -5.56 7.78 -14.12
C ALA A 282 -6.25 9.14 -14.31
N ASN A 283 -6.32 10.00 -13.29
CA ASN A 283 -7.13 11.21 -13.22
C ASN A 283 -8.63 10.92 -13.38
N ASP A 284 -9.10 9.83 -12.78
CA ASP A 284 -10.50 9.39 -12.75
C ASP A 284 -11.18 9.85 -11.45
N PRO A 285 -11.87 11.01 -11.45
CA PRO A 285 -12.46 11.56 -10.23
C PRO A 285 -13.61 10.71 -9.68
N VAL A 286 -14.26 9.91 -10.52
CA VAL A 286 -15.36 9.04 -10.10
C VAL A 286 -14.79 7.87 -9.32
N ALA A 287 -13.79 7.18 -9.88
CA ALA A 287 -13.12 6.08 -9.21
C ALA A 287 -12.44 6.55 -7.91
N MET A 288 -11.74 7.69 -7.91
CA MET A 288 -11.11 8.27 -6.70
C MET A 288 -12.14 8.45 -5.56
N ALA A 289 -13.29 9.07 -5.86
CA ALA A 289 -14.33 9.29 -4.86
C ALA A 289 -14.92 7.97 -4.34
N THR A 290 -15.20 7.02 -5.23
CA THR A 290 -15.83 5.75 -4.83
C THR A 290 -14.89 4.80 -4.11
N GLU A 291 -13.60 4.76 -4.48
CA GLU A 291 -12.58 3.98 -3.75
C GLU A 291 -12.37 4.55 -2.35
N PHE A 292 -12.29 5.87 -2.21
CA PHE A 292 -12.16 6.48 -0.89
C PHE A 292 -13.40 6.22 -0.01
N LEU A 293 -14.61 6.22 -0.58
CA LEU A 293 -15.81 5.81 0.17
C LEU A 293 -15.83 4.33 0.54
N ALA A 294 -15.20 3.45 -0.25
CA ALA A 294 -15.03 2.05 0.11
C ALA A 294 -14.02 1.90 1.26
N PHE A 295 -12.96 2.70 1.25
CA PHE A 295 -11.99 2.81 2.34
C PHE A 295 -12.62 3.38 3.63
N ASP A 296 -13.42 4.44 3.55
CA ASP A 296 -14.10 5.02 4.72
C ASP A 296 -15.06 4.02 5.40
N LYS A 297 -15.68 3.10 4.65
CA LYS A 297 -16.45 1.99 5.23
C LYS A 297 -15.57 1.00 6.00
N ALA A 298 -14.34 0.75 5.55
CA ALA A 298 -13.39 -0.07 6.29
C ALA A 298 -12.90 0.65 7.56
N VAL A 299 -12.73 1.97 7.48
CA VAL A 299 -12.47 2.81 8.66
C VAL A 299 -13.62 2.69 9.67
N ALA A 300 -14.88 2.74 9.23
CA ALA A 300 -16.04 2.54 10.11
C ALA A 300 -15.99 1.19 10.84
N VAL A 301 -15.71 0.09 10.12
CA VAL A 301 -15.57 -1.25 10.72
C VAL A 301 -14.47 -1.29 11.79
N ALA A 302 -13.32 -0.68 11.50
CA ALA A 302 -12.20 -0.65 12.44
C ALA A 302 -12.49 0.20 13.68
N LEU A 303 -13.14 1.36 13.50
CA LEU A 303 -13.58 2.23 14.60
C LEU A 303 -14.62 1.54 15.48
N ASP A 304 -15.64 0.92 14.88
CA ASP A 304 -16.69 0.19 15.61
C ASP A 304 -16.10 -0.94 16.46
N TYR A 305 -15.08 -1.63 15.95
CA TYR A 305 -14.33 -2.62 16.73
C TYR A 305 -13.56 -1.97 17.88
N ALA A 306 -12.77 -0.93 17.61
CA ALA A 306 -11.89 -0.30 18.59
C ALA A 306 -12.64 0.41 19.73
N GLN A 307 -13.86 0.88 19.46
CA GLN A 307 -14.76 1.41 20.47
C GLN A 307 -15.30 0.33 21.41
N ARG A 308 -15.61 -0.86 20.87
CA ARG A 308 -16.14 -1.99 21.65
C ARG A 308 -15.05 -2.68 22.46
N ASP A 309 -13.85 -2.82 21.91
CA ASP A 309 -12.76 -3.56 22.57
C ASP A 309 -12.04 -2.74 23.65
N GLY A 310 -12.03 -1.40 23.53
CA GLY A 310 -11.37 -0.47 24.45
C GLY A 310 -9.86 -0.67 24.56
N ASN A 311 -9.22 -1.37 23.61
CA ASN A 311 -7.82 -1.76 23.67
C ASN A 311 -7.07 -1.56 22.34
N THR A 312 -7.75 -1.02 21.33
CA THR A 312 -7.22 -0.82 19.98
C THR A 312 -6.98 0.65 19.67
N ILE A 313 -5.82 0.94 19.10
CA ILE A 313 -5.52 2.21 18.44
C ILE A 313 -5.87 2.09 16.96
N ILE A 314 -6.51 3.12 16.42
CA ILE A 314 -6.76 3.29 14.98
C ILE A 314 -5.97 4.50 14.51
N LEU A 315 -5.22 4.33 13.43
CA LEU A 315 -4.60 5.42 12.69
C LEU A 315 -5.06 5.34 11.23
N VAL A 316 -5.50 6.47 10.68
CA VAL A 316 -5.98 6.57 9.30
C VAL A 316 -5.23 7.70 8.62
N THR A 317 -4.56 7.39 7.51
CA THR A 317 -3.77 8.37 6.74
C THR A 317 -3.65 7.92 5.28
N ALA A 318 -2.93 8.69 4.48
CA ALA A 318 -2.34 8.25 3.22
C ALA A 318 -0.81 8.07 3.36
N ASP A 319 -0.20 7.51 2.34
CA ASP A 319 1.24 7.33 2.16
C ASP A 319 1.89 8.49 1.38
N HIS A 320 1.14 9.13 0.47
CA HIS A 320 1.50 10.38 -0.22
C HIS A 320 0.26 11.07 -0.86
N GLY A 321 0.45 12.27 -1.41
CA GLY A 321 -0.51 12.91 -2.30
C GLY A 321 -0.39 12.42 -3.76
N ASN A 322 -1.42 12.60 -4.57
CA ASN A 322 -1.40 12.27 -6.01
C ASN A 322 -2.25 13.25 -6.84
N SER A 323 -1.86 13.42 -8.10
CA SER A 323 -2.55 14.13 -9.19
C SER A 323 -2.71 15.64 -9.05
N GLY A 324 -2.49 16.20 -7.86
CA GLY A 324 -2.76 17.61 -7.57
C GLY A 324 -4.20 18.00 -7.89
N MET A 325 -5.14 17.17 -7.44
CA MET A 325 -6.56 17.32 -7.77
C MET A 325 -7.17 18.60 -7.17
N SER A 326 -8.05 19.26 -7.93
CA SER A 326 -8.87 20.38 -7.48
C SER A 326 -10.36 20.17 -7.76
N ILE A 327 -11.22 20.56 -6.81
CA ILE A 327 -12.66 20.70 -7.05
C ILE A 327 -12.89 22.12 -7.59
N GLY A 328 -13.04 22.25 -8.91
CA GLY A 328 -12.96 23.50 -9.67
C GLY A 328 -11.75 23.55 -10.60
N ARG A 329 -11.86 24.32 -11.70
CA ARG A 329 -10.82 24.51 -12.74
C ARG A 329 -10.77 25.96 -13.24
N VAL A 330 -10.06 26.28 -14.34
CA VAL A 330 -9.86 27.67 -14.80
C VAL A 330 -11.14 28.32 -15.38
N ASP A 331 -12.19 27.54 -15.65
CA ASP A 331 -13.38 28.00 -16.35
C ASP A 331 -14.61 27.87 -15.46
N ARG A 332 -15.10 29.00 -14.92
CA ARG A 332 -16.49 29.32 -14.45
C ARG A 332 -16.51 30.05 -13.10
N GLY A 333 -17.56 30.86 -12.90
CA GLY A 333 -17.91 31.43 -11.59
C GLY A 333 -18.52 30.37 -10.66
N TYR A 334 -17.69 29.52 -10.05
CA TYR A 334 -18.11 28.37 -9.24
C TYR A 334 -19.07 28.69 -8.10
N ALA A 335 -18.97 29.89 -7.51
CA ALA A 335 -19.84 30.32 -6.43
C ALA A 335 -21.33 30.42 -6.82
N ARG A 336 -21.66 30.32 -8.11
CA ARG A 336 -23.05 30.31 -8.61
C ARG A 336 -23.57 28.92 -8.97
N LEU A 337 -22.70 27.90 -8.94
CA LEU A 337 -23.08 26.54 -9.28
C LEU A 337 -23.69 25.85 -8.06
N THR A 338 -24.77 25.11 -8.29
CA THR A 338 -25.42 24.24 -7.31
C THR A 338 -24.65 22.93 -7.13
N LEU A 339 -24.97 22.18 -6.06
CA LEU A 339 -24.46 20.82 -5.87
C LEU A 339 -24.80 19.91 -7.08
N ASP A 340 -25.97 20.13 -7.66
CA ASP A 340 -26.49 19.40 -8.83
C ASP A 340 -25.67 19.66 -10.10
N GLU A 341 -25.09 20.85 -10.22
CA GLU A 341 -24.26 21.21 -11.37
C GLU A 341 -22.79 20.82 -11.17
N LEU A 342 -22.29 20.88 -9.93
CA LEU A 342 -20.88 20.64 -9.63
C LEU A 342 -20.57 19.15 -9.35
N ILE A 343 -21.41 18.48 -8.56
CA ILE A 343 -21.09 17.17 -7.96
C ILE A 343 -22.01 16.05 -8.47
N MET A 344 -23.32 16.28 -8.61
CA MET A 344 -24.22 15.22 -9.11
C MET A 344 -23.85 14.62 -10.48
N PRO A 345 -23.15 15.32 -11.40
CA PRO A 345 -22.69 14.67 -12.62
C PRO A 345 -21.74 13.50 -12.34
N LEU A 346 -20.89 13.58 -11.29
CA LEU A 346 -20.01 12.47 -10.92
C LEU A 346 -20.79 11.23 -10.51
N THR A 347 -21.91 11.40 -9.79
CA THR A 347 -22.70 10.29 -9.27
C THR A 347 -23.49 9.55 -10.36
N ARG A 348 -23.56 10.09 -11.58
CA ARG A 348 -24.26 9.50 -12.71
C ARG A 348 -23.42 8.49 -13.48
N PHE A 349 -22.09 8.55 -13.34
CA PHE A 349 -21.19 7.55 -13.88
C PHE A 349 -21.33 6.24 -13.09
N ARG A 350 -21.72 5.17 -13.79
CA ARG A 350 -21.93 3.84 -13.19
C ARG A 350 -20.65 3.00 -13.15
N TYR A 351 -19.61 3.41 -13.84
CA TYR A 351 -18.39 2.64 -14.04
C TYR A 351 -17.18 3.57 -14.01
N SER A 352 -16.02 3.04 -13.62
CA SER A 352 -14.74 3.71 -13.79
C SER A 352 -14.40 3.87 -15.28
N SER A 353 -13.43 4.73 -15.58
CA SER A 353 -12.85 4.88 -16.92
C SER A 353 -12.35 3.56 -17.52
N VAL A 354 -11.80 2.67 -16.68
CA VAL A 354 -11.33 1.34 -17.11
C VAL A 354 -12.48 0.48 -17.59
N GLU A 355 -13.55 0.37 -16.80
CA GLU A 355 -14.70 -0.45 -17.15
C GLU A 355 -15.52 0.18 -18.28
N LEU A 356 -15.66 1.52 -18.32
CA LEU A 356 -16.23 2.22 -19.48
C LEU A 356 -15.47 1.90 -20.77
N GLY A 357 -14.14 1.88 -20.72
CA GLY A 357 -13.31 1.51 -21.87
C GLY A 357 -13.58 0.07 -22.31
N ARG A 358 -13.58 -0.87 -21.36
CA ARG A 358 -13.86 -2.29 -21.63
C ARG A 358 -15.24 -2.52 -22.24
N LYS A 359 -16.29 -1.91 -21.68
CA LYS A 359 -17.67 -2.05 -22.16
C LYS A 359 -17.85 -1.40 -23.53
N THR A 360 -17.24 -0.24 -23.74
CA THR A 360 -17.22 0.45 -25.04
C THR A 360 -16.56 -0.42 -26.10
N SER A 361 -15.38 -0.99 -25.82
CA SER A 361 -14.67 -1.90 -26.75
C SER A 361 -15.55 -3.04 -27.28
N GLN A 362 -16.52 -3.49 -26.49
CA GLN A 362 -17.42 -4.61 -26.79
C GLN A 362 -18.79 -4.20 -27.35
N THR A 363 -19.04 -2.90 -27.54
CA THR A 363 -20.35 -2.37 -27.95
C THR A 363 -20.27 -1.88 -29.38
N ALA A 364 -21.17 -2.35 -30.25
CA ALA A 364 -21.22 -1.91 -31.64
C ALA A 364 -21.52 -0.41 -31.75
N LEU A 365 -20.89 0.27 -32.72
CA LEU A 365 -20.99 1.73 -32.90
C LEU A 365 -22.44 2.23 -33.00
N SER A 366 -23.33 1.44 -33.62
CA SER A 366 -24.76 1.75 -33.77
C SER A 366 -25.54 1.83 -32.45
N HIS A 367 -25.04 1.19 -31.39
CA HIS A 367 -25.67 1.16 -30.06
C HIS A 367 -24.89 1.97 -29.02
N LEU A 368 -23.74 2.52 -29.41
CA LEU A 368 -22.80 3.11 -28.47
C LEU A 368 -23.35 4.36 -27.80
N ALA A 369 -24.04 5.23 -28.54
CA ALA A 369 -24.62 6.46 -28.00
C ALA A 369 -25.64 6.20 -26.88
N ASP A 370 -26.53 5.23 -27.10
CA ASP A 370 -27.56 4.85 -26.12
C ASP A 370 -26.93 4.15 -24.91
N SER A 371 -25.94 3.29 -25.15
CA SER A 371 -25.21 2.58 -24.09
C SER A 371 -24.46 3.54 -23.19
N LEU A 372 -23.73 4.50 -23.78
CA LEU A 372 -23.02 5.54 -23.05
C LEU A 372 -23.98 6.42 -22.23
N TYR A 373 -25.12 6.82 -22.81
CA TYR A 373 -26.14 7.54 -22.06
C TYR A 373 -26.66 6.74 -20.86
N LEU A 374 -26.85 5.43 -20.98
CA LEU A 374 -27.26 4.59 -19.85
C LEU A 374 -26.18 4.48 -18.76
N TRP A 375 -24.90 4.52 -19.13
CA TRP A 375 -23.77 4.33 -18.21
C TRP A 375 -23.31 5.62 -17.53
N THR A 376 -23.48 6.78 -18.18
CA THR A 376 -22.95 8.06 -17.69
C THR A 376 -24.02 9.14 -17.53
N SER A 377 -25.23 8.92 -18.03
CA SER A 377 -26.28 9.95 -18.23
C SER A 377 -25.85 11.11 -19.13
N ILE A 378 -24.79 10.92 -19.93
CA ILE A 378 -24.29 11.87 -20.92
C ILE A 378 -24.41 11.20 -22.28
N ARG A 379 -25.17 11.82 -23.18
CA ARG A 379 -25.25 11.36 -24.57
C ARG A 379 -24.04 11.93 -25.32
N PRO A 380 -23.19 11.09 -25.94
CA PRO A 380 -22.03 11.59 -26.67
C PRO A 380 -22.48 12.38 -27.91
N SER A 381 -21.69 13.37 -28.30
CA SER A 381 -21.83 14.06 -29.58
C SER A 381 -21.41 13.17 -30.75
N GLU A 382 -21.74 13.57 -31.99
CA GLU A 382 -21.24 12.89 -33.19
C GLU A 382 -19.71 12.91 -33.28
N GLU A 383 -19.09 14.01 -32.83
CA GLU A 383 -17.64 14.16 -32.75
C GLU A 383 -17.04 13.19 -31.72
N GLU A 384 -17.63 13.09 -30.52
CA GLU A 384 -17.18 12.16 -29.48
C GLU A 384 -17.33 10.69 -29.94
N LEU A 385 -18.39 10.35 -30.67
CA LEU A 385 -18.53 9.02 -31.27
C LEU A 385 -17.47 8.75 -32.34
N ALA A 386 -17.12 9.75 -33.16
CA ALA A 386 -16.06 9.64 -34.15
C ALA A 386 -14.68 9.48 -33.51
N GLU A 387 -14.41 10.22 -32.43
CA GLU A 387 -13.22 10.08 -31.58
C GLU A 387 -13.10 8.66 -31.03
N ILE A 388 -14.16 8.13 -30.39
CA ILE A 388 -14.17 6.76 -29.86
C ILE A 388 -13.93 5.74 -30.97
N ASN A 389 -14.59 5.92 -32.13
CA ASN A 389 -14.43 5.04 -33.29
C ASN A 389 -12.98 4.98 -33.79
N ALA A 390 -12.20 6.03 -33.54
CA ALA A 390 -10.79 6.10 -33.92
C ALA A 390 -9.84 5.40 -32.94
N VAL A 391 -10.22 5.19 -31.67
CA VAL A 391 -9.34 4.63 -30.64
C VAL A 391 -8.90 3.21 -30.97
N GLU A 392 -7.61 2.91 -30.76
CA GLU A 392 -6.97 1.67 -31.21
C GLU A 392 -7.60 0.40 -30.63
N ASP A 393 -7.93 0.40 -29.33
CA ASP A 393 -8.51 -0.75 -28.62
C ASP A 393 -10.04 -0.78 -28.65
N TYR A 394 -10.69 0.05 -29.47
CA TYR A 394 -12.11 -0.09 -29.80
C TYR A 394 -12.31 -1.22 -30.81
N ALA A 395 -12.62 -2.42 -30.31
CA ALA A 395 -12.70 -3.63 -31.13
C ALA A 395 -13.86 -3.60 -32.15
N CYS A 396 -14.91 -2.81 -31.89
CA CYS A 396 -16.04 -2.61 -32.80
C CYS A 396 -15.88 -1.42 -33.75
N SER A 397 -14.66 -0.92 -33.95
CA SER A 397 -14.37 0.19 -34.86
C SER A 397 -14.79 -0.13 -36.30
N THR A 398 -15.36 0.87 -36.99
CA THR A 398 -15.65 0.79 -38.43
C THR A 398 -14.51 1.33 -39.30
N LEU A 399 -13.39 1.75 -38.69
CA LEU A 399 -12.23 2.31 -39.37
C LEU A 399 -11.12 1.27 -39.54
N SER A 400 -10.39 1.34 -40.66
CA SER A 400 -9.16 0.57 -40.85
C SER A 400 -8.05 1.05 -39.91
N ALA A 401 -6.99 0.26 -39.74
CA ALA A 401 -5.83 0.66 -38.95
C ALA A 401 -5.15 1.93 -39.49
N GLU A 402 -5.08 2.08 -40.81
CA GLU A 402 -4.51 3.27 -41.48
C GLU A 402 -5.36 4.52 -41.23
N GLN A 403 -6.69 4.38 -41.28
CA GLN A 403 -7.62 5.48 -40.98
C GLN A 403 -7.50 5.92 -39.52
N ARG A 404 -7.40 4.97 -38.58
CA ARG A 404 -7.16 5.26 -37.16
C ARG A 404 -5.83 5.97 -36.92
N LYS A 405 -4.76 5.53 -37.60
CA LYS A 405 -3.44 6.18 -37.53
C LYS A 405 -3.50 7.64 -38.01
N ALA A 406 -4.24 7.93 -39.08
CA ALA A 406 -4.45 9.30 -39.54
C ALA A 406 -5.19 10.15 -38.49
N LYS A 407 -6.24 9.58 -37.86
CA LYS A 407 -6.98 10.24 -36.78
C LYS A 407 -6.14 10.51 -35.54
N TYR A 408 -5.23 9.62 -35.15
CA TYR A 408 -4.32 9.88 -34.03
C TYR A 408 -3.44 11.12 -34.27
N ALA A 409 -2.96 11.31 -35.50
CA ALA A 409 -2.20 12.51 -35.85
C ALA A 409 -3.06 13.78 -35.82
N GLU A 410 -4.32 13.69 -36.27
CA GLU A 410 -5.30 14.77 -36.24
C GLU A 410 -5.64 15.21 -34.80
N TYR A 411 -5.88 14.25 -33.90
CA TYR A 411 -6.22 14.52 -32.49
C TYR A 411 -5.00 14.76 -31.59
N GLY A 412 -3.78 14.60 -32.11
CA GLY A 412 -2.55 14.71 -31.32
C GLY A 412 -2.37 13.61 -30.28
N TRP A 413 -2.99 12.43 -30.49
CA TRP A 413 -2.91 11.30 -29.58
C TRP A 413 -1.64 10.48 -29.76
N SER A 414 -1.08 10.01 -28.64
CA SER A 414 0.01 9.04 -28.68
C SER A 414 -0.49 7.66 -29.07
N GLN A 415 0.38 6.81 -29.63
CA GLN A 415 0.03 5.41 -29.92
C GLN A 415 -0.33 4.57 -28.67
N LYS A 416 -0.08 5.08 -27.46
CA LYS A 416 -0.46 4.43 -26.21
C LYS A 416 -1.86 4.84 -25.72
N TYR A 417 -2.52 5.77 -26.41
CA TYR A 417 -3.86 6.22 -26.03
C TYR A 417 -4.88 5.10 -26.23
N ARG A 418 -5.61 4.75 -25.17
CA ARG A 418 -6.63 3.70 -25.16
C ARG A 418 -7.96 4.28 -24.72
N LEU A 419 -8.99 3.45 -24.77
CA LEU A 419 -10.34 3.88 -24.39
C LEU A 419 -10.39 4.36 -22.93
N LYS A 420 -9.61 3.78 -22.01
CA LYS A 420 -9.59 4.23 -20.61
C LYS A 420 -9.10 5.68 -20.49
N GLU A 421 -8.05 6.08 -21.21
CA GLU A 421 -7.59 7.48 -21.24
C GLU A 421 -8.63 8.39 -21.91
N TYR A 422 -9.31 7.89 -22.95
CA TYR A 422 -10.43 8.63 -23.57
C TYR A 422 -11.54 8.94 -22.57
N PHE A 423 -11.97 7.96 -21.77
CA PHE A 423 -13.02 8.16 -20.77
C PHE A 423 -12.60 9.12 -19.66
N VAL A 424 -11.32 9.16 -19.30
CA VAL A 424 -10.77 10.18 -18.40
C VAL A 424 -10.88 11.58 -19.03
N ASP A 425 -10.47 11.76 -20.29
CA ASP A 425 -10.56 13.05 -20.97
C ASP A 425 -12.02 13.47 -21.21
N TRP A 426 -12.90 12.51 -21.44
CA TRP A 426 -14.34 12.74 -21.51
C TRP A 426 -14.88 13.22 -20.16
N MET A 427 -14.52 12.57 -19.05
CA MET A 427 -14.83 13.05 -17.70
C MET A 427 -14.31 14.48 -17.48
N LYS A 428 -13.07 14.81 -17.87
CA LYS A 428 -12.53 16.18 -17.75
C LYS A 428 -13.32 17.20 -18.58
N ARG A 429 -13.90 16.82 -19.72
CA ARG A 429 -14.75 17.72 -20.53
C ARG A 429 -16.08 18.02 -19.85
N HIS A 430 -16.67 17.01 -19.21
CA HIS A 430 -18.04 17.08 -18.66
C HIS A 430 -18.11 17.38 -17.16
N LEU A 431 -17.02 17.20 -16.42
CA LEU A 431 -16.92 17.43 -14.98
C LEU A 431 -16.09 18.67 -14.67
N LEU A 432 -16.28 19.22 -13.47
CA LEU A 432 -15.60 20.41 -12.98
C LEU A 432 -14.49 20.05 -11.98
N ILE A 433 -13.72 19.01 -12.30
CA ILE A 433 -12.57 18.54 -11.51
C ILE A 433 -11.29 18.80 -12.32
N GLY A 434 -10.29 19.40 -11.67
CA GLY A 434 -8.98 19.68 -12.25
C GLY A 434 -7.90 18.75 -11.70
N PHE A 435 -6.84 18.57 -12.48
CA PHE A 435 -5.64 17.78 -12.14
C PHE A 435 -4.41 18.49 -12.69
N THR A 436 -3.28 18.41 -12.00
CA THR A 436 -2.02 19.05 -12.43
C THR A 436 -0.98 18.05 -12.92
N THR A 437 -1.10 16.78 -12.54
CA THR A 437 -0.14 15.73 -12.88
C THR A 437 -0.84 14.36 -12.97
N HIS A 438 -0.10 13.36 -13.45
CA HIS A 438 -0.45 11.95 -13.37
C HIS A 438 0.44 11.21 -12.35
N GLY A 439 1.17 11.95 -11.50
CA GLY A 439 2.11 11.40 -10.53
C GLY A 439 1.88 11.96 -9.13
N HIS A 440 2.74 11.56 -8.21
CA HIS A 440 2.62 11.94 -6.82
C HIS A 440 2.90 13.42 -6.59
N THR A 441 2.37 13.94 -5.49
CA THR A 441 2.51 15.32 -5.07
C THR A 441 2.94 15.39 -3.59
N GLY A 442 3.66 16.47 -3.24
CA GLY A 442 4.40 16.59 -1.97
C GLY A 442 3.68 17.37 -0.86
N GLU A 443 2.36 17.57 -0.97
CA GLU A 443 1.56 18.14 0.12
C GLU A 443 1.42 17.16 1.30
N GLU A 444 1.13 17.69 2.48
CA GLU A 444 0.79 16.88 3.63
C GLU A 444 -0.51 16.11 3.43
N VAL A 445 -0.56 14.89 3.93
CA VAL A 445 -1.74 14.03 3.89
C VAL A 445 -2.53 14.12 5.18
N PHE A 446 -3.80 13.74 5.16
CA PHE A 446 -4.67 13.81 6.33
C PHE A 446 -4.26 12.79 7.40
N LEU A 447 -4.48 13.12 8.68
CA LEU A 447 -4.36 12.20 9.81
C LEU A 447 -5.67 12.16 10.59
N ALA A 448 -6.20 10.96 10.77
CA ALA A 448 -7.24 10.67 11.76
C ALA A 448 -6.75 9.63 12.77
N SER A 449 -7.11 9.79 14.04
CA SER A 449 -6.69 8.88 15.10
C SER A 449 -7.78 8.63 16.13
N TYR A 450 -7.89 7.36 16.56
CA TYR A 450 -8.68 6.95 17.71
C TYR A 450 -7.79 6.16 18.67
N THR A 451 -8.00 6.37 19.97
CA THR A 451 -7.31 5.66 21.03
C THR A 451 -8.27 5.24 22.13
N PRO A 452 -7.93 4.18 22.90
CA PRO A 452 -8.56 3.93 24.18
C PRO A 452 -8.41 5.15 25.10
N GLN A 453 -9.38 5.40 25.99
CA GLN A 453 -9.43 6.58 26.88
C GLN A 453 -8.15 6.79 27.72
N ARG A 454 -7.42 5.71 28.03
CA ARG A 454 -6.17 5.76 28.81
C ARG A 454 -4.95 6.26 28.02
N LEU A 455 -5.06 6.34 26.69
CA LEU A 455 -3.97 6.75 25.80
C LEU A 455 -4.31 8.08 25.14
N THR A 456 -3.27 8.85 24.84
CA THR A 456 -3.43 10.15 24.16
C THR A 456 -3.36 9.96 22.64
N PRO A 457 -4.35 10.45 21.87
CA PRO A 457 -4.31 10.40 20.42
C PRO A 457 -3.21 11.31 19.85
N ILE A 458 -2.59 10.89 18.76
CA ILE A 458 -1.63 11.69 17.99
C ILE A 458 -2.36 12.85 17.29
N ARG A 459 -1.81 14.06 17.36
CA ARG A 459 -2.46 15.29 16.86
C ARG A 459 -1.44 16.28 16.30
N GLY A 460 -1.89 17.15 15.41
CA GLY A 460 -1.08 18.20 14.80
C GLY A 460 -0.47 17.79 13.46
N CYS A 461 0.50 18.57 12.98
CA CYS A 461 1.29 18.22 11.80
C CYS A 461 2.51 17.40 12.26
N VAL A 462 2.53 16.12 11.91
CA VAL A 462 3.54 15.15 12.33
C VAL A 462 4.27 14.57 11.12
N THR A 463 5.44 13.96 11.31
CA THR A 463 6.15 13.26 10.22
C THR A 463 5.74 11.79 10.11
N ASN A 464 6.10 11.13 9.01
CA ASN A 464 6.01 9.68 8.90
C ASN A 464 6.82 8.92 9.99
N ILE A 465 7.95 9.49 10.43
CA ILE A 465 8.73 8.97 11.56
C ILE A 465 7.94 9.09 12.89
N ASP A 466 7.27 10.22 13.10
CA ASP A 466 6.45 10.43 14.30
C ASP A 466 5.28 9.44 14.36
N LEU A 467 4.64 9.14 13.23
CA LEU A 467 3.57 8.14 13.16
C LEU A 467 4.08 6.74 13.56
N HIS A 468 5.25 6.35 13.06
CA HIS A 468 5.91 5.11 13.47
C HIS A 468 6.22 5.09 14.97
N ASN A 469 6.90 6.14 15.46
CA ASN A 469 7.30 6.23 16.87
C ASN A 469 6.10 6.20 17.81
N TYR A 470 5.00 6.83 17.41
CA TYR A 470 3.73 6.74 18.12
C TYR A 470 3.24 5.29 18.15
N MET A 471 3.07 4.61 17.02
CA MET A 471 2.61 3.21 17.00
C MET A 471 3.49 2.29 17.86
N ARG A 472 4.82 2.37 17.68
CA ARG A 472 5.81 1.58 18.42
C ARG A 472 5.67 1.76 19.93
N THR A 473 5.67 3.01 20.39
CA THR A 473 5.62 3.32 21.83
C THR A 473 4.27 2.98 22.42
N GLN A 474 3.16 3.25 21.71
CA GLN A 474 1.83 2.97 22.21
C GLN A 474 1.49 1.47 22.23
N LEU A 475 2.20 0.64 21.45
CA LEU A 475 2.21 -0.82 21.58
C LEU A 475 3.13 -1.33 22.70
N GLY A 476 3.86 -0.46 23.39
CA GLY A 476 4.78 -0.82 24.47
C GLY A 476 6.11 -1.43 23.99
N LEU A 477 6.45 -1.27 22.71
CA LEU A 477 7.74 -1.70 22.16
C LEU A 477 8.84 -0.70 22.57
N LYS A 478 9.75 -1.16 23.43
CA LYS A 478 10.84 -0.31 23.98
C LYS A 478 11.97 -0.12 22.98
N GLN A 479 12.43 -1.22 22.37
CA GLN A 479 13.46 -1.18 21.33
C GLN A 479 12.94 -0.48 20.07
N THR A 480 13.85 0.20 19.39
CA THR A 480 13.67 0.69 18.03
C THR A 480 13.78 -0.45 17.03
N MET A 481 13.29 -0.22 15.81
CA MET A 481 13.38 -1.22 14.75
C MET A 481 14.85 -1.49 14.34
N LEU A 482 15.71 -0.48 14.38
CA LEU A 482 17.15 -0.66 14.15
C LEU A 482 17.81 -1.52 15.24
N GLU A 483 17.49 -1.30 16.52
CA GLU A 483 17.99 -2.17 17.60
C GLU A 483 17.54 -3.63 17.44
N LEU A 484 16.27 -3.85 17.05
CA LEU A 484 15.77 -5.21 16.77
C LEU A 484 16.39 -5.80 15.50
N SER A 485 16.72 -4.98 14.51
CA SER A 485 17.39 -5.44 13.28
C SER A 485 18.80 -5.94 13.56
N GLU A 486 19.47 -5.43 14.59
CA GLU A 486 20.71 -6.04 15.10
C GLU A 486 20.55 -7.46 15.61
N GLU A 487 19.37 -7.82 16.10
CA GLU A 487 19.07 -9.14 16.62
C GLU A 487 18.55 -10.09 15.53
N TYR A 488 17.61 -9.64 14.69
CA TYR A 488 16.91 -10.50 13.74
C TYR A 488 17.51 -10.52 12.33
N TYR A 489 18.31 -9.50 11.99
CA TYR A 489 18.87 -9.33 10.66
C TYR A 489 20.34 -8.92 10.72
N ALA A 490 21.16 -9.73 11.38
CA ALA A 490 22.61 -9.56 11.36
C ALA A 490 23.22 -10.26 10.13
N PRO A 491 24.24 -9.66 9.47
CA PRO A 491 24.84 -10.25 8.30
C PRO A 491 25.65 -11.50 8.67
N HIS A 492 25.56 -12.54 7.84
CA HIS A 492 26.14 -13.86 8.12
C HIS A 492 27.64 -13.84 8.45
N ASP A 493 28.42 -12.97 7.79
CA ASP A 493 29.86 -12.82 7.99
C ASP A 493 30.22 -12.15 9.32
N ALA A 494 29.33 -11.31 9.86
CA ALA A 494 29.46 -10.79 11.21
C ALA A 494 29.02 -11.80 12.29
N LEU A 495 28.09 -12.72 11.95
CA LEU A 495 27.61 -13.74 12.89
C LEU A 495 28.52 -14.93 13.03
N PHE A 496 29.16 -15.33 11.93
CA PHE A 496 30.07 -16.46 11.88
C PHE A 496 31.46 -15.97 11.48
N PRO A 497 32.13 -15.20 12.37
CA PRO A 497 33.45 -14.68 12.05
C PRO A 497 34.41 -15.84 11.81
N GLN A 498 35.24 -15.73 10.77
CA GLN A 498 36.21 -16.75 10.35
C GLN A 498 35.58 -18.07 9.83
N ALA A 499 34.26 -18.13 9.62
CA ALA A 499 33.64 -19.27 8.96
C ALA A 499 34.05 -19.38 7.49
N GLN A 500 34.08 -20.60 6.98
CA GLN A 500 34.10 -20.85 5.54
C GLN A 500 32.66 -20.93 5.04
N TYR A 501 32.35 -20.27 3.94
CA TYR A 501 31.01 -20.32 3.37
C TYR A 501 31.02 -20.33 1.84
N GLU A 502 29.99 -20.92 1.26
CA GLU A 502 29.73 -20.96 -0.17
C GLU A 502 28.30 -20.51 -0.45
N ILE A 503 28.14 -19.50 -1.33
CA ILE A 503 26.85 -19.03 -1.80
C ILE A 503 26.59 -19.59 -3.21
N THR A 504 25.47 -20.27 -3.40
CA THR A 504 25.07 -20.89 -4.67
C THR A 504 23.68 -20.41 -5.10
N GLY A 505 23.29 -20.72 -6.34
CA GLY A 505 22.03 -20.30 -6.96
C GLY A 505 22.20 -19.06 -7.85
N ASP A 506 21.48 -18.99 -8.95
CA ASP A 506 21.65 -17.93 -9.96
C ASP A 506 20.74 -16.74 -9.65
N GLN A 507 19.45 -17.02 -9.38
CA GLN A 507 18.46 -15.99 -9.07
C GLN A 507 18.33 -15.77 -7.55
N PRO A 508 17.94 -14.56 -7.09
CA PRO A 508 17.79 -14.26 -5.66
C PRO A 508 16.96 -15.28 -4.88
N GLU A 509 15.83 -15.73 -5.45
CA GLU A 509 14.93 -16.73 -4.84
C GLU A 509 15.51 -18.14 -4.77
N GLU A 510 16.57 -18.42 -5.52
CA GLU A 510 17.27 -19.70 -5.56
C GLU A 510 18.49 -19.71 -4.63
N LYS A 511 18.89 -18.53 -4.11
CA LYS A 511 20.13 -18.37 -3.36
C LYS A 511 20.13 -19.24 -2.11
N ARG A 512 21.27 -19.90 -1.90
CA ARG A 512 21.56 -20.69 -0.70
C ARG A 512 22.94 -20.34 -0.19
N ILE A 513 23.14 -20.46 1.11
CA ILE A 513 24.46 -20.37 1.73
C ILE A 513 24.72 -21.63 2.55
N MET A 514 25.89 -22.22 2.32
CA MET A 514 26.44 -23.27 3.16
C MET A 514 27.54 -22.65 4.03
N ILE A 515 27.45 -22.80 5.35
CA ILE A 515 28.40 -22.25 6.32
C ILE A 515 29.01 -23.38 7.13
N HIS A 516 30.34 -23.42 7.20
CA HIS A 516 31.10 -24.29 8.09
C HIS A 516 31.66 -23.47 9.24
N TYR A 517 31.12 -23.67 10.44
CA TYR A 517 31.47 -22.91 11.64
C TYR A 517 31.53 -23.80 12.87
N GLN A 518 32.64 -23.74 13.61
CA GLN A 518 32.86 -24.51 14.85
C GLN A 518 32.58 -26.03 14.74
N GLY A 519 32.80 -26.61 13.56
CA GLY A 519 32.55 -28.04 13.31
C GLY A 519 31.13 -28.37 12.85
N HIS A 520 30.23 -27.40 12.81
CA HIS A 520 28.87 -27.52 12.29
C HIS A 520 28.78 -27.13 10.82
N GLN A 521 27.91 -27.82 10.09
CA GLN A 521 27.50 -27.47 8.74
C GLN A 521 26.09 -26.87 8.76
N ILE A 522 25.93 -25.65 8.26
CA ILE A 522 24.68 -24.90 8.30
C ILE A 522 24.26 -24.55 6.86
N GLU A 523 23.12 -25.07 6.41
CA GLU A 523 22.48 -24.64 5.16
C GLU A 523 21.38 -23.63 5.48
N LEU A 524 21.38 -22.49 4.78
CA LEU A 524 20.29 -21.53 4.76
C LEU A 524 19.82 -21.32 3.32
N ARG A 525 18.53 -21.07 3.15
CA ARG A 525 17.91 -20.76 1.86
C ARG A 525 17.29 -19.38 1.92
N ALA A 526 17.46 -18.61 0.86
CA ALA A 526 16.90 -17.27 0.78
C ALA A 526 15.38 -17.32 0.97
N TYR A 527 14.91 -16.34 1.73
CA TYR A 527 13.50 -16.04 1.97
C TYR A 527 12.74 -17.17 2.66
N GLN A 528 13.45 -18.03 3.41
CA GLN A 528 12.85 -19.09 4.22
C GLN A 528 13.11 -18.88 5.70
N ARG A 529 12.13 -19.21 6.53
CA ARG A 529 12.24 -19.17 8.00
C ARG A 529 12.87 -20.45 8.57
N ARG A 530 13.92 -20.96 7.92
CA ARG A 530 14.48 -22.28 8.19
C ARG A 530 15.99 -22.32 8.00
N ALA A 531 16.64 -23.12 8.84
CA ALA A 531 18.04 -23.50 8.73
C ALA A 531 18.17 -25.02 8.83
N TRP A 532 19.20 -25.60 8.22
CA TRP A 532 19.56 -27.00 8.44
C TRP A 532 20.94 -27.05 9.07
N VAL A 533 21.01 -27.43 10.35
CA VAL A 533 22.26 -27.58 11.11
C VAL A 533 22.59 -29.06 11.20
N ASP A 534 23.69 -29.49 10.58
CA ASP A 534 24.09 -30.89 10.44
C ASP A 534 22.97 -31.78 9.88
N GLY A 535 22.21 -31.23 8.93
CA GLY A 535 21.06 -31.89 8.30
C GLY A 535 19.76 -31.84 9.12
N VAL A 536 19.79 -31.33 10.36
CA VAL A 536 18.58 -31.17 11.20
C VAL A 536 17.93 -29.82 10.93
N GLU A 537 16.68 -29.85 10.48
CA GLU A 537 15.89 -28.64 10.24
C GLU A 537 15.58 -27.92 11.56
N ARG A 538 15.82 -26.60 11.58
CA ARG A 538 15.49 -25.68 12.67
C ARG A 538 14.67 -24.53 12.11
N GLU A 539 13.63 -24.16 12.85
CA GLU A 539 12.83 -22.97 12.55
C GLU A 539 13.51 -21.72 13.08
N LEU A 540 13.46 -20.64 12.29
CA LEU A 540 14.01 -19.33 12.66
C LEU A 540 12.89 -18.39 13.13
N PRO A 541 13.19 -17.31 13.87
CA PRO A 541 12.17 -16.32 14.21
C PRO A 541 11.71 -15.53 12.98
N THR A 542 12.64 -15.14 12.11
CA THR A 542 12.41 -14.37 10.88
C THR A 542 12.91 -15.13 9.64
N PRO A 543 12.38 -14.84 8.44
CA PRO A 543 12.93 -15.37 7.19
C PRO A 543 14.38 -14.92 7.00
N VAL A 544 15.20 -15.78 6.41
CA VAL A 544 16.57 -15.41 6.02
C VAL A 544 16.50 -14.51 4.79
N ILE A 545 17.06 -13.30 4.85
CA ILE A 545 17.00 -12.36 3.73
C ILE A 545 18.30 -12.39 2.96
N TYR A 546 18.23 -12.65 1.66
CA TYR A 546 19.34 -12.43 0.74
C TYR A 546 19.22 -11.05 0.08
N VAL A 547 20.30 -10.27 0.14
CA VAL A 547 20.43 -8.95 -0.48
C VAL A 547 21.48 -9.02 -1.57
N SER A 548 21.08 -8.77 -2.81
CA SER A 548 21.93 -8.85 -4.00
C SER A 548 23.05 -7.82 -4.01
N GLU A 549 22.77 -6.62 -3.53
CA GLU A 549 23.63 -5.44 -3.59
C GLU A 549 24.88 -5.60 -2.73
N THR A 550 24.76 -6.33 -1.63
CA THR A 550 25.87 -6.66 -0.74
C THR A 550 26.34 -8.12 -0.90
N ASN A 551 25.60 -8.93 -1.66
CA ASN A 551 25.75 -10.37 -1.78
C ASN A 551 25.80 -11.06 -0.39
N LYS A 552 24.92 -10.65 0.53
CA LYS A 552 24.87 -11.17 1.90
C LYS A 552 23.54 -11.79 2.25
N PHE A 553 23.62 -12.81 3.09
CA PHE A 553 22.51 -13.31 3.89
C PHE A 553 22.44 -12.58 5.22
N TYR A 554 21.23 -12.19 5.62
CA TYR A 554 20.90 -11.60 6.91
C TYR A 554 19.99 -12.57 7.67
N LEU A 555 20.36 -12.85 8.92
CA LEU A 555 19.71 -13.87 9.73
C LEU A 555 19.74 -13.48 11.22
N SER A 556 18.92 -14.17 12.01
CA SER A 556 18.83 -13.90 13.44
C SER A 556 20.07 -14.40 14.19
N ARG A 557 20.54 -13.58 15.16
CA ARG A 557 21.61 -13.92 16.09
C ARG A 557 21.31 -15.18 16.92
N ALA A 558 20.03 -15.47 17.13
CA ALA A 558 19.60 -16.66 17.84
C ALA A 558 20.11 -17.95 17.19
N LEU A 559 20.36 -17.97 15.86
CA LEU A 559 20.93 -19.14 15.21
C LEU A 559 22.36 -19.43 15.70
N ALA A 560 23.21 -18.40 15.78
CA ALA A 560 24.60 -18.55 16.23
C ALA A 560 24.71 -18.92 17.72
N GLN A 561 23.72 -18.55 18.54
CA GLN A 561 23.68 -18.89 19.96
C GLN A 561 23.29 -20.35 20.26
N GLN A 562 22.79 -21.08 19.25
CA GLN A 562 22.34 -22.47 19.37
C GLN A 562 23.31 -23.50 18.78
N LEU A 563 24.49 -23.03 18.34
CA LEU A 563 25.63 -23.81 17.87
C LEU A 563 26.68 -23.78 18.98
#